data_AF-A0A345GU32-F1
#
_entry.id   AF-A0A345GU32-F1
#
_cell.length_a   1.000
_cell.length_b   1.000
_cell.length_c   1.000
_cell.angle_alpha   90.00
_cell.angle_beta   90.00
_cell.angle_gamma   90.00
#
_symmetry.space_group_name_H-M   'P 1'
#
loop_
_entity.id
_entity.type
_entity.pdbx_description
1 polymer ?
#
loop_
_entity_poly.entity_id
_entity_poly.type
_entity_poly.pdbx_seq_one_letter_code
_entity_poly.pdbx_strand_id
1 'polypeptide(L)'
;MLTTVIVDDIPAALQMLKGDIERLHPELKIIGTAPSVVETAKLLQKQQPDILFLDIMLGDGSGFDVLEIFPNLTSKIIFVTASDEFAIRAFKFAAIDYVLKPYAEEELTAAIEKAKGQIHPNKERLDILKDTLAAPNEKPTKISLHTLDKIIIVSLDEIIRCESDSNNTIFYLQDGQKIFVTKTLKYFSDMLSNYQFLRVHQSHLVNLQFIKAFIKTDGGYLLLKDKSTVPVSVRKKVEVMDILSSIHRK
;
A
#
# COMPACT_ATOMS: atom_id res chain seq x y z
N MET A 1 23.57 -13.92 -5.80
CA MET A 1 23.80 -12.58 -5.22
C MET A 1 22.83 -11.66 -5.91
N LEU A 2 21.93 -11.00 -5.17
CA LEU A 2 20.92 -10.13 -5.78
C LEU A 2 21.56 -8.80 -6.15
N THR A 3 21.26 -8.32 -7.36
CA THR A 3 21.72 -7.04 -7.87
C THR A 3 20.77 -5.94 -7.48
N THR A 4 21.31 -4.76 -7.15
CA THR A 4 20.49 -3.62 -6.74
C THR A 4 20.95 -2.32 -7.40
N VAL A 5 19.99 -1.43 -7.64
CA VAL A 5 20.22 -0.04 -8.04
C VAL A 5 19.57 0.87 -7.02
N ILE A 6 20.25 1.99 -6.73
CA ILE A 6 19.76 3.02 -5.81
C ILE A 6 19.51 4.31 -6.59
N VAL A 7 18.32 4.87 -6.46
CA VAL A 7 17.91 6.10 -7.14
C VAL A 7 17.51 7.14 -6.12
N ASP A 8 18.23 8.26 -6.11
CA ASP A 8 18.06 9.34 -5.15
C ASP A 8 18.83 10.58 -5.63
N ASP A 9 18.16 11.73 -5.73
CA ASP A 9 18.78 12.98 -6.21
C ASP A 9 19.59 13.71 -5.14
N ILE A 10 19.48 13.30 -3.87
CA ILE A 10 20.23 13.85 -2.75
C ILE A 10 21.50 13.00 -2.53
N PRO A 11 22.71 13.51 -2.84
CA PRO A 11 23.93 12.72 -2.75
C PRO A 11 24.20 12.13 -1.37
N ALA A 12 23.86 12.88 -0.30
CA ALA A 12 24.04 12.42 1.07
C ALA A 12 23.12 11.22 1.41
N ALA A 13 21.86 11.26 0.99
CA ALA A 13 20.91 10.17 1.21
C ALA A 13 21.29 8.93 0.40
N LEU A 14 21.73 9.12 -0.85
CA LEU A 14 22.24 8.05 -1.70
C LEU A 14 23.46 7.35 -1.07
N GLN A 15 24.44 8.12 -0.57
CA GLN A 15 25.63 7.55 0.07
C GLN A 15 25.29 6.85 1.39
N MET A 16 24.36 7.40 2.17
CA MET A 16 23.90 6.79 3.41
C MET A 16 23.24 5.43 3.14
N LEU A 17 22.26 5.37 2.23
CA LEU A 17 21.57 4.14 1.86
C LEU A 17 22.53 3.11 1.26
N LYS A 18 23.48 3.54 0.43
CA LYS A 18 24.55 2.69 -0.08
C LYS A 18 25.38 2.08 1.05
N GLY A 19 25.85 2.91 1.99
CA GLY A 19 26.66 2.47 3.12
C GLY A 19 25.91 1.51 4.04
N ASP A 20 24.62 1.77 4.29
CA ASP A 20 23.77 0.88 5.07
C ASP A 20 23.56 -0.47 4.39
N ILE A 21 23.29 -0.49 3.09
CA ILE A 21 23.17 -1.74 2.31
C ILE A 21 24.48 -2.51 2.33
N GLU A 22 25.62 -1.89 2.05
CA GLU A 22 26.92 -2.56 2.02
C GLU A 22 27.32 -3.13 3.39
N ARG A 23 26.96 -2.44 4.48
CA ARG A 23 27.27 -2.85 5.86
C ARG A 23 26.33 -3.92 6.39
N LEU A 24 25.03 -3.78 6.17
CA LEU A 24 23.99 -4.63 6.78
C LEU A 24 23.58 -5.80 5.87
N HIS A 25 23.73 -5.65 4.56
CA HIS A 25 23.26 -6.59 3.54
C HIS A 25 24.36 -6.88 2.49
N PRO A 26 25.54 -7.39 2.90
CA PRO A 26 26.70 -7.59 2.01
C PRO A 26 26.43 -8.57 0.85
N GLU A 27 25.37 -9.38 0.93
CA GLU A 27 24.89 -10.26 -0.14
C GLU A 27 24.15 -9.53 -1.27
N LEU A 28 23.83 -8.24 -1.10
CA LEU A 28 23.30 -7.38 -2.15
C LEU A 28 24.47 -6.71 -2.90
N LYS A 29 24.48 -6.85 -4.22
CA LYS A 29 25.48 -6.20 -5.09
C LYS A 29 24.90 -4.92 -5.68
N ILE A 30 25.42 -3.77 -5.26
CA ILE A 30 25.06 -2.49 -5.87
C ILE A 30 25.72 -2.40 -7.25
N ILE A 31 24.92 -2.50 -8.31
CA ILE A 31 25.39 -2.47 -9.70
C ILE A 31 25.29 -1.08 -10.33
N GLY A 32 24.62 -0.14 -9.66
CA GLY A 32 24.44 1.20 -10.17
C GLY A 32 23.75 2.14 -9.20
N THR A 33 23.94 3.43 -9.44
CA THR A 33 23.26 4.51 -8.73
C THR A 33 22.86 5.58 -9.73
N ALA A 34 21.71 6.21 -9.56
CA ALA A 34 21.24 7.27 -10.44
C ALA A 34 20.64 8.45 -9.63
N PRO A 35 20.93 9.71 -10.00
CA PRO A 35 20.41 10.87 -9.27
C PRO A 35 19.10 11.43 -9.84
N SER A 36 18.50 10.79 -10.84
CA SER A 36 17.40 11.40 -11.61
C SER A 36 16.61 10.34 -12.38
N VAL A 37 15.41 10.69 -12.83
CA VAL A 37 14.56 9.84 -13.70
C VAL A 37 15.31 9.51 -14.99
N VAL A 38 15.90 10.51 -15.64
CA VAL A 38 16.62 10.36 -16.92
C VAL A 38 17.81 9.41 -16.78
N GLU A 39 18.64 9.59 -15.74
CA GLU A 39 19.80 8.72 -15.52
C GLU A 39 19.38 7.30 -15.11
N THR A 40 18.29 7.17 -14.35
CA THR A 40 17.70 5.87 -14.01
C THR A 40 17.26 5.14 -15.27
N ALA A 41 16.59 5.82 -16.19
CA ALA A 41 16.13 5.20 -17.43
C ALA A 41 17.29 4.71 -18.31
N LYS A 42 18.36 5.50 -18.43
CA LYS A 42 19.58 5.07 -19.13
C LYS A 42 20.21 3.84 -18.50
N LEU A 43 20.15 3.73 -17.17
CA LEU A 43 20.71 2.62 -16.43
C LEU A 43 19.86 1.34 -16.60
N LEU A 44 18.54 1.45 -16.41
CA LEU A 44 17.60 0.34 -16.53
C LEU A 44 17.48 -0.21 -17.96
N GLN A 45 17.71 0.61 -18.99
CA GLN A 45 17.81 0.14 -20.37
C GLN A 45 18.99 -0.81 -20.59
N LYS A 46 20.09 -0.63 -19.84
CA LYS A 46 21.29 -1.45 -19.97
C LYS A 46 21.22 -2.69 -19.09
N GLN A 47 20.70 -2.54 -17.87
CA GLN A 47 20.72 -3.57 -16.84
C GLN A 47 19.49 -3.44 -15.96
N GLN A 48 18.69 -4.51 -15.83
CA GLN A 48 17.60 -4.56 -14.86
C GLN A 48 18.11 -5.21 -13.57
N PRO A 49 18.08 -4.51 -12.42
CA PRO A 49 18.46 -5.09 -11.15
C PRO A 49 17.38 -6.01 -10.59
N ASP A 50 17.75 -6.87 -9.65
CA ASP A 50 16.78 -7.66 -8.89
C ASP A 50 15.96 -6.76 -7.94
N ILE A 51 16.60 -5.75 -7.32
CA ILE A 51 15.98 -4.78 -6.41
C ILE A 51 16.24 -3.36 -6.91
N LEU A 52 15.21 -2.51 -6.91
CA LEU A 52 15.32 -1.09 -7.21
C LEU A 52 14.90 -0.29 -5.97
N PHE A 53 15.88 0.36 -5.33
CA PHE A 53 15.60 1.39 -4.33
C PHE A 53 15.35 2.70 -5.04
N LEU A 54 14.22 3.34 -4.75
CA LEU A 54 13.74 4.46 -5.54
C LEU A 54 13.23 5.57 -4.63
N ASP A 55 13.80 6.77 -4.72
CA ASP A 55 13.14 7.95 -4.18
C ASP A 55 11.93 8.32 -5.04
N ILE A 56 10.88 8.80 -4.40
CA ILE A 56 9.68 9.31 -5.04
C ILE A 56 9.93 10.70 -5.61
N MET A 57 10.66 11.54 -4.88
CA MET A 57 10.93 12.92 -5.27
C MET A 57 12.29 12.97 -5.95
N LEU A 58 12.33 13.34 -7.22
CA LEU A 58 13.57 13.53 -7.98
C LEU A 58 13.54 14.92 -8.61
N GLY A 59 14.69 15.58 -8.72
CA GLY A 59 14.73 16.94 -9.26
C GLY A 59 14.16 17.10 -10.67
N ASP A 60 14.19 16.05 -11.49
CA ASP A 60 13.70 16.03 -12.88
C ASP A 60 12.36 15.30 -13.06
N GLY A 61 11.69 14.88 -11.99
CA GLY A 61 10.41 14.18 -12.05
C GLY A 61 10.08 13.41 -10.77
N SER A 62 9.27 12.37 -10.90
CA SER A 62 9.01 11.43 -9.82
C SER A 62 9.66 10.08 -10.07
N GLY A 63 10.01 9.36 -9.00
CA GLY A 63 10.36 7.94 -9.11
C GLY A 63 9.28 7.12 -9.83
N PHE A 64 8.02 7.57 -9.79
CA PHE A 64 6.95 6.95 -10.57
C PHE A 64 7.11 7.07 -12.08
N ASP A 65 7.69 8.16 -12.58
CA ASP A 65 7.94 8.35 -14.01
C ASP A 65 8.87 7.24 -14.53
N VAL A 66 9.80 6.76 -13.70
CA VAL A 66 10.64 5.58 -14.02
C VAL A 66 9.77 4.35 -14.26
N LEU A 67 8.73 4.14 -13.46
CA LEU A 67 7.86 2.96 -13.55
C LEU A 67 6.91 3.05 -14.75
N GLU A 68 6.53 4.25 -15.17
CA GLU A 68 5.79 4.47 -16.43
C GLU A 68 6.65 4.20 -17.66
N ILE A 69 7.93 4.61 -17.63
CA ILE A 69 8.89 4.34 -18.72
C ILE A 69 9.18 2.83 -18.84
N PHE A 70 9.20 2.10 -17.73
CA PHE A 70 9.46 0.65 -17.69
C PHE A 70 8.25 -0.15 -17.20
N PRO A 71 7.16 -0.23 -17.99
CA PRO A 71 5.91 -0.86 -17.58
C PRO A 71 5.98 -2.37 -17.33
N ASN A 72 7.09 -3.00 -17.73
CA ASN A 72 7.36 -4.44 -17.60
C ASN A 72 8.60 -4.70 -16.72
N LEU A 73 8.97 -3.76 -15.85
CA LEU A 73 10.13 -3.91 -14.97
C LEU A 73 9.94 -5.10 -14.03
N THR A 74 10.88 -6.05 -14.04
CA THR A 74 10.82 -7.24 -13.16
C THR A 74 11.50 -7.01 -11.81
N SER A 75 12.07 -5.83 -11.60
CA SER A 75 12.74 -5.45 -10.36
C SER A 75 11.75 -5.37 -9.19
N LYS A 76 12.25 -5.76 -8.02
CA LYS A 76 11.59 -5.63 -6.74
C LYS A 76 11.74 -4.18 -6.26
N ILE A 77 10.65 -3.41 -6.26
CA ILE A 77 10.70 -1.97 -5.96
C ILE A 77 10.53 -1.73 -4.46
N ILE A 78 11.50 -1.04 -3.86
CA ILE A 78 11.45 -0.50 -2.49
C ILE A 78 11.55 1.02 -2.61
N PHE A 79 10.51 1.73 -2.19
CA PHE A 79 10.58 3.19 -2.16
C PHE A 79 11.30 3.66 -0.89
N VAL A 80 12.22 4.62 -1.03
CA VAL A 80 12.95 5.23 0.09
C VAL A 80 12.87 6.75 -0.04
N THR A 81 12.06 7.43 0.78
CA THR A 81 11.74 8.85 0.56
C THR A 81 11.43 9.60 1.85
N ALA A 82 11.55 10.93 1.82
CA ALA A 82 11.21 11.82 2.94
C ALA A 82 9.77 12.37 2.89
N SER A 83 8.97 12.02 1.87
CA SER A 83 7.63 12.59 1.66
C SER A 83 6.54 11.84 2.45
N ASP A 84 5.99 12.48 3.48
CA ASP A 84 4.94 11.91 4.34
C ASP A 84 3.52 11.97 3.73
N GLU A 85 3.18 13.03 2.97
CA GLU A 85 1.77 13.38 2.69
C GLU A 85 1.12 12.66 1.51
N PHE A 86 1.89 12.11 0.56
CA PHE A 86 1.35 11.43 -0.63
C PHE A 86 1.68 9.93 -0.68
N ALA A 87 2.67 9.48 0.09
CA ALA A 87 3.24 8.14 -0.04
C ALA A 87 2.38 7.00 0.54
N ILE A 88 1.45 7.29 1.46
CA ILE A 88 0.83 6.25 2.30
C ILE A 88 -0.47 5.66 1.74
N ARG A 89 -1.20 6.35 0.86
CA ARG A 89 -2.61 5.99 0.53
C ARG A 89 -2.87 5.45 -0.87
N ALA A 90 -1.95 5.67 -1.81
CA ALA A 90 -2.11 5.23 -3.19
C ALA A 90 -1.09 4.13 -3.59
N PHE A 91 0.09 4.13 -2.98
CA PHE A 91 1.25 3.34 -3.43
C PHE A 91 1.46 2.00 -2.72
N LYS A 92 0.78 1.79 -1.59
CA LYS A 92 0.78 0.49 -0.87
C LYS A 92 0.16 -0.65 -1.68
N PHE A 93 -0.48 -0.34 -2.81
CA PHE A 93 -1.08 -1.33 -3.68
C PHE A 93 -0.10 -1.96 -4.67
N ALA A 94 1.11 -1.41 -4.85
CA ALA A 94 2.00 -1.91 -5.89
C ALA A 94 3.53 -1.95 -5.63
N ALA A 95 4.07 -1.23 -4.65
CA ALA A 95 5.47 -1.41 -4.24
C ALA A 95 5.66 -2.59 -3.28
N ILE A 96 6.80 -3.28 -3.30
CA ILE A 96 7.06 -4.38 -2.35
C ILE A 96 7.11 -3.85 -0.93
N ASP A 97 7.82 -2.75 -0.72
CA ASP A 97 7.78 -2.03 0.54
C ASP A 97 8.16 -0.57 0.41
N TYR A 98 8.08 0.13 1.54
CA TYR A 98 8.29 1.56 1.67
C TYR A 98 9.08 1.87 2.94
N VAL A 99 10.09 2.72 2.84
CA VAL A 99 10.97 3.15 3.93
C VAL A 99 10.99 4.68 3.99
N LEU A 100 10.63 5.26 5.14
CA LEU A 100 10.61 6.72 5.34
C LEU A 100 11.97 7.22 5.77
N LYS A 101 12.46 8.29 5.15
CA LYS A 101 13.63 9.02 5.65
C LYS A 101 13.17 10.01 6.74
N PRO A 102 13.84 10.09 7.90
CA PRO A 102 14.92 9.22 8.36
C PRO A 102 14.39 7.84 8.79
N TYR A 103 15.09 6.76 8.40
CA TYR A 103 14.72 5.38 8.74
C TYR A 103 15.64 4.78 9.80
N ALA A 104 15.15 3.78 10.52
CA ALA A 104 15.97 2.91 11.35
C ALA A 104 16.53 1.73 10.56
N GLU A 105 17.65 1.14 11.00
CA GLU A 105 18.29 0.00 10.33
C GLU A 105 17.34 -1.21 10.21
N GLU A 106 16.49 -1.40 11.21
CA GLU A 106 15.51 -2.48 11.26
C GLU A 106 14.41 -2.31 10.19
N GLU A 107 14.02 -1.07 9.87
CA GLU A 107 13.00 -0.78 8.86
C GLU A 107 13.52 -1.12 7.45
N LEU A 108 14.74 -0.68 7.14
CA LEU A 108 15.41 -1.00 5.88
C LEU A 108 15.61 -2.52 5.74
N THR A 109 16.06 -3.18 6.82
CA THR A 109 16.26 -4.63 6.86
C THR A 109 14.95 -5.38 6.60
N ALA A 110 13.86 -4.98 7.25
CA ALA A 110 12.55 -5.60 7.03
C ALA A 110 12.08 -5.46 5.57
N ALA A 111 12.26 -4.29 4.96
CA ALA A 111 11.90 -4.06 3.56
C ALA A 111 12.71 -4.95 2.60
N ILE A 112 14.02 -5.10 2.85
CA ILE A 112 14.92 -5.95 2.07
C ILE A 112 14.55 -7.43 2.20
N GLU A 113 14.32 -7.92 3.42
CA GLU A 113 13.95 -9.33 3.64
C GLU A 113 12.62 -9.68 2.95
N LYS A 114 11.66 -8.76 2.97
CA LYS A 114 10.40 -8.92 2.25
C LYS A 114 10.60 -8.95 0.74
N ALA A 115 11.51 -8.13 0.20
CA ALA A 115 11.88 -8.18 -1.20
C ALA A 115 12.54 -9.52 -1.54
N LYS A 116 13.49 -10.02 -0.74
CA LYS A 116 14.12 -11.32 -0.93
C LYS A 116 13.09 -12.46 -0.99
N GLY A 117 12.13 -12.47 -0.06
CA GLY A 117 11.09 -13.51 0.05
C GLY A 117 10.03 -13.53 -1.07
N GLN A 118 9.92 -12.49 -1.89
CA GLN A 118 8.98 -12.51 -3.03
C GLN A 118 9.57 -13.22 -4.25
N ILE A 119 8.78 -14.13 -4.83
CA ILE A 119 9.23 -14.96 -5.95
C ILE A 119 9.20 -14.18 -7.27
N HIS A 120 8.23 -13.27 -7.52
CA HIS A 120 8.24 -12.31 -8.64
C HIS A 120 7.29 -11.13 -8.39
N PRO A 121 7.53 -9.93 -8.96
CA PRO A 121 6.48 -8.91 -9.07
C PRO A 121 5.41 -9.40 -10.04
N ASN A 122 4.17 -9.56 -9.54
CA ASN A 122 3.03 -9.94 -10.38
C ASN A 122 2.71 -8.79 -11.35
N LYS A 123 2.50 -9.09 -12.64
CA LYS A 123 2.24 -8.09 -13.70
C LYS A 123 1.04 -7.19 -13.35
N GLU A 124 0.02 -7.78 -12.73
CA GLU A 124 -1.17 -7.08 -12.25
C GLU A 124 -0.88 -5.97 -11.23
N ARG A 125 0.24 -6.10 -10.49
CA ARG A 125 0.68 -5.11 -9.50
C ARG A 125 1.21 -3.85 -10.18
N LEU A 126 1.96 -4.00 -11.27
CA LEU A 126 2.45 -2.89 -12.08
C LEU A 126 1.29 -2.17 -12.79
N ASP A 127 0.27 -2.90 -13.20
CA ASP A 127 -0.89 -2.29 -13.87
C ASP A 127 -1.72 -1.42 -12.90
N ILE A 128 -1.90 -1.83 -11.63
CA ILE A 128 -2.48 -0.93 -10.60
C ILE A 128 -1.62 0.32 -10.41
N LEU A 129 -0.30 0.16 -10.42
CA LEU A 129 0.62 1.27 -10.25
C LEU A 129 0.43 2.28 -11.39
N LYS A 130 0.34 1.82 -12.64
CA LYS A 130 0.06 2.68 -13.81
C LYS A 130 -1.32 3.34 -13.73
N ASP A 131 -2.36 2.60 -13.38
CA ASP A 131 -3.73 3.15 -13.26
C ASP A 131 -3.79 4.27 -12.20
N THR A 132 -3.02 4.12 -11.12
CA THR A 132 -2.90 5.14 -10.06
C THR A 132 -2.13 6.39 -10.52
N LEU A 133 -1.19 6.23 -11.46
CA LEU A 133 -0.32 7.30 -11.94
C LEU A 133 -0.89 8.07 -13.14
N ALA A 134 -1.64 7.39 -14.02
CA ALA A 134 -2.30 8.00 -15.16
C ALA A 134 -3.37 9.04 -14.75
N ALA A 135 -3.86 8.95 -13.52
CA ALA A 135 -4.78 9.90 -12.93
C ALA A 135 -4.34 10.24 -11.49
N PRO A 136 -3.30 11.08 -11.30
CA PRO A 136 -2.73 11.35 -9.98
C PRO A 136 -3.69 12.09 -9.03
N ASN A 137 -4.75 12.68 -9.58
CA ASN A 137 -5.86 13.27 -8.82
C ASN A 137 -7.01 12.30 -8.52
N GLU A 138 -7.00 11.10 -9.10
CA GLU A 138 -8.00 10.07 -8.84
C GLU A 138 -7.46 9.09 -7.79
N LYS A 139 -8.33 8.77 -6.83
CA LYS A 139 -7.96 7.85 -5.76
C LYS A 139 -7.96 6.42 -6.32
N PRO A 140 -6.92 5.60 -6.10
CA PRO A 140 -6.89 4.24 -6.62
C PRO A 140 -8.10 3.42 -6.20
N THR A 141 -8.71 2.75 -7.17
CA THR A 141 -9.95 1.98 -6.95
C THR A 141 -9.69 0.54 -6.50
N LYS A 142 -8.43 0.08 -6.50
CA LYS A 142 -8.04 -1.29 -6.16
C LYS A 142 -7.04 -1.34 -5.00
N ILE A 143 -7.07 -2.43 -4.25
CA ILE A 143 -6.15 -2.77 -3.17
C ILE A 143 -5.43 -4.09 -3.42
N SER A 144 -4.14 -4.12 -3.09
CA SER A 144 -3.35 -5.35 -3.04
C SER A 144 -3.30 -5.91 -1.62
N LEU A 145 -3.78 -7.13 -1.46
CA LEU A 145 -3.87 -7.88 -0.20
C LEU A 145 -2.81 -8.98 -0.19
N HIS A 146 -1.87 -8.86 0.72
CA HIS A 146 -0.78 -9.81 0.90
C HIS A 146 -1.21 -10.94 1.85
N THR A 147 -1.49 -12.11 1.32
CA THR A 147 -1.70 -13.33 2.13
C THR A 147 -0.34 -14.00 2.40
N LEU A 148 -0.35 -15.14 3.09
CA LEU A 148 0.87 -15.91 3.38
C LEU A 148 1.52 -16.49 2.11
N ASP A 149 0.71 -16.83 1.12
CA ASP A 149 1.08 -17.62 -0.05
C ASP A 149 1.02 -16.82 -1.36
N LYS A 150 0.27 -15.72 -1.40
CA LYS A 150 0.04 -14.96 -2.63
C LYS A 150 -0.34 -13.51 -2.36
N ILE A 151 -0.44 -12.76 -3.45
CA ILE A 151 -0.93 -11.39 -3.47
C ILE A 151 -2.24 -11.41 -4.25
N ILE A 152 -3.29 -10.86 -3.65
CA ILE A 152 -4.62 -10.80 -4.26
C ILE A 152 -4.98 -9.34 -4.49
N ILE A 153 -5.38 -9.01 -5.70
CA ILE A 153 -5.84 -7.68 -6.07
C ILE A 153 -7.36 -7.66 -6.00
N VAL A 154 -7.91 -6.68 -5.29
CA VAL A 154 -9.34 -6.58 -5.01
C VAL A 154 -9.80 -5.15 -5.29
N SER A 155 -10.94 -4.98 -5.91
CA SER A 155 -11.52 -3.65 -6.08
C SER A 155 -12.13 -3.15 -4.76
N LEU A 156 -11.95 -1.88 -4.42
CA LEU A 156 -12.43 -1.33 -3.15
C LEU A 156 -13.95 -1.33 -3.04
N ASP A 157 -14.65 -1.24 -4.17
CA ASP A 157 -16.09 -1.39 -4.27
C ASP A 157 -16.56 -2.85 -4.11
N GLU A 158 -15.69 -3.84 -4.22
CA GLU A 158 -16.00 -5.25 -3.93
C GLU A 158 -15.94 -5.60 -2.43
N ILE A 159 -15.33 -4.74 -1.62
CA ILE A 159 -15.12 -5.00 -0.19
C ILE A 159 -16.33 -4.50 0.62
N ILE A 160 -17.03 -5.43 1.26
CA ILE A 160 -18.17 -5.16 2.14
C ILE A 160 -17.68 -4.61 3.49
N ARG A 161 -16.77 -5.35 4.14
CA ARG A 161 -16.24 -5.02 5.46
C ARG A 161 -14.90 -5.72 5.72
N CYS A 162 -14.17 -5.21 6.69
CA CYS A 162 -13.01 -5.86 7.28
C CYS A 162 -13.27 -6.17 8.75
N GLU A 163 -12.71 -7.27 9.23
CA GLU A 163 -12.81 -7.72 10.62
C GLU A 163 -11.42 -7.98 11.19
N SER A 164 -11.19 -7.57 12.43
CA SER A 164 -9.94 -7.92 13.13
C SER A 164 -9.96 -9.38 13.58
N ASP A 165 -8.87 -10.08 13.33
CA ASP A 165 -8.58 -11.37 13.95
C ASP A 165 -7.20 -11.30 14.63
N SER A 166 -7.20 -10.94 15.92
CA SER A 166 -5.98 -10.60 16.67
C SER A 166 -5.13 -9.55 15.94
N ASN A 167 -3.94 -9.91 15.44
CA ASN A 167 -3.04 -9.02 14.71
C ASN A 167 -3.25 -9.05 13.18
N ASN A 168 -4.29 -9.76 12.72
CA ASN A 168 -4.61 -9.97 11.33
C ASN A 168 -5.96 -9.32 10.97
N THR A 169 -6.26 -9.27 9.67
CA THR A 169 -7.50 -8.72 9.15
C THR A 169 -8.12 -9.67 8.14
N ILE A 170 -9.43 -9.89 8.27
CA ILE A 170 -10.23 -10.64 7.32
C ILE A 170 -11.04 -9.65 6.49
N PHE A 171 -10.86 -9.67 5.17
CA PHE A 171 -11.67 -8.93 4.20
C PHE A 171 -12.84 -9.79 3.74
N TYR A 172 -14.04 -9.22 3.72
CA TYR A 172 -15.26 -9.87 3.25
C TYR A 172 -15.69 -9.22 1.93
N LEU A 173 -15.75 -10.01 0.85
CA LEU A 173 -16.04 -9.54 -0.50
C LEU A 173 -17.49 -9.83 -0.91
N GLN A 174 -17.99 -9.10 -1.91
CA GLN A 174 -19.34 -9.24 -2.45
C GLN A 174 -19.66 -10.63 -3.01
N ASP A 175 -18.67 -11.32 -3.56
CA ASP A 175 -18.80 -12.68 -4.10
C ASP A 175 -18.80 -13.76 -3.00
N GLY A 176 -18.71 -13.37 -1.73
CA GLY A 176 -18.67 -14.26 -0.58
C GLY A 176 -17.26 -14.73 -0.20
N GLN A 177 -16.23 -14.36 -0.96
CA GLN A 177 -14.84 -14.69 -0.61
C GLN A 177 -14.40 -13.97 0.67
N LYS A 178 -13.52 -14.65 1.42
CA LYS A 178 -12.83 -14.09 2.58
C LYS A 178 -11.32 -14.11 2.35
N ILE A 179 -10.67 -12.97 2.51
CA ILE A 179 -9.22 -12.86 2.34
C ILE A 179 -8.59 -12.55 3.70
N PHE A 180 -7.67 -13.40 4.13
CA PHE A 180 -6.94 -13.26 5.37
C PHE A 180 -5.58 -12.60 5.14
N VAL A 181 -5.32 -11.50 5.85
CA VAL A 181 -4.09 -10.71 5.69
C VAL A 181 -3.40 -10.51 7.03
N THR A 182 -2.08 -10.71 7.07
CA THR A 182 -1.23 -10.58 8.26
C THR A 182 -0.85 -9.13 8.59
N LYS A 183 -1.86 -8.24 8.55
CA LYS A 183 -1.75 -6.85 8.99
C LYS A 183 -2.96 -6.48 9.83
N THR A 184 -2.77 -5.55 10.76
CA THR A 184 -3.81 -5.18 11.73
C THR A 184 -4.96 -4.41 11.09
N LEU A 185 -6.15 -4.48 11.70
CA LEU A 185 -7.29 -3.67 11.25
C LEU A 185 -7.00 -2.16 11.33
N LYS A 186 -6.14 -1.73 12.27
CA LYS A 186 -5.69 -0.34 12.37
C LYS A 186 -4.94 0.09 11.11
N TYR A 187 -4.01 -0.73 10.63
CA TYR A 187 -3.27 -0.46 9.39
C TYR A 187 -4.22 -0.21 8.22
N PHE A 188 -5.25 -1.05 8.04
CA PHE A 188 -6.21 -0.88 6.95
C PHE A 188 -7.20 0.25 7.17
N SER A 189 -7.62 0.50 8.41
CA SER A 189 -8.47 1.66 8.75
C SER A 189 -7.78 2.97 8.41
N ASP A 190 -6.49 3.10 8.72
CA ASP A 190 -5.72 4.32 8.45
C ASP A 190 -5.50 4.49 6.94
N MET A 191 -5.20 3.39 6.22
CA MET A 191 -5.06 3.34 4.76
C MET A 191 -6.37 3.70 4.02
N LEU A 192 -7.50 3.13 4.45
CA LEU A 192 -8.79 3.25 3.77
C LEU A 192 -9.62 4.47 4.21
N SER A 193 -9.07 5.32 5.08
CA SER A 193 -9.76 6.49 5.64
C SER A 193 -10.31 7.46 4.59
N ASN A 194 -9.75 7.49 3.38
CA ASN A 194 -10.22 8.34 2.27
C ASN A 194 -11.15 7.64 1.27
N TYR A 195 -11.48 6.36 1.47
CA TYR A 195 -12.15 5.50 0.49
C TYR A 195 -13.57 5.08 0.90
N GLN A 196 -14.28 5.94 1.63
CA GLN A 196 -15.61 5.64 2.17
C GLN A 196 -15.67 4.39 3.07
N PHE A 197 -14.58 4.10 3.79
CA PHE A 197 -14.56 3.11 4.86
C PHE A 197 -14.65 3.82 6.22
N LEU A 198 -15.44 3.25 7.13
CA LEU A 198 -15.64 3.77 8.47
C LEU A 198 -15.37 2.71 9.53
N ARG A 199 -14.50 3.03 10.48
CA ARG A 199 -14.23 2.17 11.64
C ARG A 199 -15.31 2.37 12.70
N VAL A 200 -16.26 1.45 12.73
CA VAL A 200 -17.46 1.53 13.58
C VAL A 200 -17.32 0.75 14.89
N HIS A 201 -16.36 -0.16 14.96
CA HIS A 201 -16.06 -0.98 16.14
C HIS A 201 -14.55 -1.21 16.27
N GLN A 202 -14.08 -1.62 17.45
CA GLN A 202 -12.68 -2.01 17.63
C GLN A 202 -12.25 -3.11 16.64
N SER A 203 -13.21 -3.99 16.30
CA SER A 203 -13.01 -5.16 15.43
C SER A 203 -13.60 -5.02 14.03
N HIS A 204 -14.23 -3.90 13.67
CA HIS A 204 -14.87 -3.77 12.36
C HIS A 204 -14.61 -2.42 11.68
N LEU A 205 -14.28 -2.52 10.40
CA LEU A 205 -14.20 -1.44 9.41
C LEU A 205 -15.21 -1.76 8.30
N VAL A 206 -16.11 -0.84 7.99
CA VAL A 206 -17.24 -1.08 7.08
C VAL A 206 -17.16 -0.14 5.90
N ASN A 207 -17.37 -0.65 4.69
CA ASN A 207 -17.57 0.19 3.51
C ASN A 207 -18.98 0.79 3.55
N LEU A 208 -19.06 2.12 3.53
CA LEU A 208 -20.31 2.86 3.66
C LEU A 208 -21.32 2.52 2.55
N GLN A 209 -20.85 2.14 1.37
CA GLN A 209 -21.70 1.77 0.24
C GLN A 209 -22.50 0.49 0.49
N PHE A 210 -22.07 -0.34 1.44
CA PHE A 210 -22.70 -1.61 1.79
C PHE A 210 -23.62 -1.53 2.99
N ILE A 211 -23.75 -0.37 3.62
CA ILE A 211 -24.68 -0.19 4.72
C ILE A 211 -26.10 -0.16 4.17
N LYS A 212 -26.96 -1.05 4.70
CA LYS A 212 -28.39 -1.07 4.42
C LYS A 212 -29.17 -0.25 5.44
N ALA A 213 -28.86 -0.40 6.73
CA ALA A 213 -29.52 0.35 7.80
C ALA A 213 -28.67 0.39 9.07
N PHE A 214 -28.92 1.39 9.92
CA PHE A 214 -28.51 1.37 11.32
C PHE A 214 -29.70 1.01 12.20
N ILE A 215 -29.59 -0.09 12.94
CA ILE A 215 -30.62 -0.56 13.86
C ILE A 215 -30.29 -0.01 15.26
N LYS A 216 -31.27 0.66 15.88
CA LYS A 216 -31.07 1.37 17.16
C LYS A 216 -31.22 0.49 18.41
N THR A 217 -31.77 -0.71 18.26
CA THR A 217 -31.96 -1.67 19.37
C THR A 217 -30.63 -2.25 19.85
N ASP A 218 -30.59 -2.76 21.08
CA ASP A 218 -29.48 -3.55 21.62
C ASP A 218 -28.11 -2.86 21.56
N GLY A 219 -28.07 -1.56 21.88
CA GLY A 219 -26.85 -0.74 21.84
C GLY A 219 -26.55 -0.14 20.46
N GLY A 220 -27.00 -0.80 19.40
CA GLY A 220 -26.99 -0.33 18.03
C GLY A 220 -25.98 -1.04 17.13
N TYR A 221 -26.41 -1.41 15.93
CA TYR A 221 -25.61 -2.15 14.97
C TYR A 221 -25.95 -1.76 13.53
N LEU A 222 -25.02 -2.00 12.62
CA LEU A 222 -25.24 -1.84 11.18
C LEU A 222 -25.76 -3.15 10.59
N LEU A 223 -26.82 -3.07 9.80
CA LEU A 223 -27.25 -4.11 8.87
C LEU A 223 -26.63 -3.79 7.51
N LEU A 224 -25.88 -4.75 6.95
CA LEU A 224 -25.25 -4.60 5.64
C LEU A 224 -26.12 -5.21 4.53
N LYS A 225 -25.80 -4.89 3.27
CA LYS A 225 -26.53 -5.38 2.07
C LYS A 225 -26.46 -6.90 1.90
N ASP A 226 -25.37 -7.52 2.37
CA ASP A 226 -25.21 -8.99 2.41
C ASP A 226 -25.97 -9.66 3.57
N LYS A 227 -26.77 -8.89 4.32
CA LYS A 227 -27.53 -9.29 5.51
C LYS A 227 -26.67 -9.55 6.76
N SER A 228 -25.36 -9.36 6.70
CA SER A 228 -24.52 -9.44 7.89
C SER A 228 -24.79 -8.24 8.82
N THR A 229 -24.55 -8.46 10.11
CA THR A 229 -24.71 -7.43 11.14
C THR A 229 -23.37 -7.10 11.77
N VAL A 230 -23.08 -5.82 11.93
CA VAL A 230 -21.82 -5.33 12.51
C VAL A 230 -22.12 -4.46 13.73
N PRO A 231 -21.62 -4.78 14.93
CA PRO A 231 -21.83 -3.96 16.11
C PRO A 231 -21.21 -2.58 15.94
N VAL A 232 -21.81 -1.56 16.55
CA VAL A 232 -21.25 -0.21 16.59
C VAL A 232 -20.85 0.12 18.03
N SER A 233 -19.60 0.55 18.22
CA SER A 233 -19.15 0.99 19.54
C SER A 233 -19.94 2.21 19.99
N VAL A 234 -20.30 2.27 21.28
CA VAL A 234 -21.07 3.39 21.87
C VAL A 234 -20.46 4.76 21.51
N ARG A 235 -19.13 4.88 21.60
CA ARG A 235 -18.38 6.11 21.28
C ARG A 235 -18.43 6.51 19.80
N LYS A 236 -18.65 5.55 18.89
CA LYS A 236 -18.72 5.76 17.44
C LYS A 236 -20.15 6.00 16.94
N LYS A 237 -21.16 5.80 17.77
CA LYS A 237 -22.58 5.87 17.39
C LYS A 237 -22.97 7.23 16.81
N VAL A 238 -22.53 8.33 17.43
CA VAL A 238 -22.84 9.69 16.96
C VAL A 238 -22.24 9.93 15.57
N GLU A 239 -20.93 9.68 15.43
CA GLU A 239 -20.21 9.80 14.15
C GLU A 239 -20.84 8.95 13.03
N VAL A 240 -21.20 7.70 13.32
CA VAL A 240 -21.88 6.82 12.35
C VAL A 240 -23.21 7.42 11.91
N MET A 241 -24.03 7.90 12.85
CA MET A 241 -25.33 8.48 12.55
C MET A 241 -25.20 9.77 11.72
N ASP A 242 -24.24 10.63 12.05
CA ASP A 242 -23.98 11.87 11.31
C ASP A 242 -23.57 11.56 9.87
N ILE A 243 -22.64 10.63 9.67
CA ILE A 243 -22.20 10.20 8.33
C ILE A 243 -23.38 9.63 7.54
N LEU A 244 -24.16 8.72 8.11
CA LEU A 244 -25.31 8.13 7.42
C LEU A 244 -26.37 9.16 7.02
N SER A 245 -26.59 10.19 7.85
CA SER A 245 -27.51 11.29 7.54
C SER A 245 -27.01 12.18 6.41
N SER A 246 -25.68 12.36 6.30
CA SER A 246 -25.06 13.17 5.26
C SER A 246 -25.09 12.51 3.87
N ILE A 247 -25.08 11.17 3.82
CA ILE A 247 -25.08 10.40 2.57
C ILE A 247 -26.39 10.56 1.78
N HIS A 248 -27.52 10.83 2.45
CA HIS A 248 -28.82 11.06 1.80
C HIS A 248 -29.02 12.49 1.25
N ARG A 249 -28.08 13.42 1.48
CA ARG A 249 -28.20 14.83 1.06
C ARG A 249 -27.47 15.17 -0.25
N LYS A 250 -26.87 14.18 -0.93
CA LYS A 250 -26.29 14.31 -2.28
C LYS A 250 -27.04 13.41 -3.24
#